data_AF-A0A378W1E7-F1
#
_entry.id   AF-A0A378W1E7-F1
#
_cell.length_a   1.000
_cell.length_b   1.000
_cell.length_c   1.000
_cell.angle_alpha   90.00
_cell.angle_beta   90.00
_cell.angle_gamma   90.00
#
_symmetry.space_group_name_H-M   'P 1'
#
loop_
_entity.id
_entity.type
_entity.pdbx_description
1 polymer ?
#
loop_
_entity_poly.entity_id
_entity_poly.type
_entity_poly.pdbx_seq_one_letter_code
_entity_poly.pdbx_strand_id
1 'polypeptide(L)' 'MAIQWFPGHMNKARKAIAERAKSVDMVIEMLDARMPASSENPLLAQLSKGKPKLKF' A
#
# COMPACT_ATOMS: atom_id res chain seq x y z
N MET A 1 -5.51 -17.16 -12.87
CA MET A 1 -4.12 -17.56 -12.57
C MET A 1 -3.41 -16.34 -12.01
N ALA A 2 -3.18 -16.27 -10.70
CA ALA A 2 -2.58 -15.09 -10.07
C ALA A 2 -1.06 -15.28 -9.97
N ILE A 3 -0.31 -14.53 -10.77
CA ILE A 3 1.15 -14.52 -10.69
C ILE A 3 1.53 -13.92 -9.34
N GLN A 4 2.10 -14.75 -8.45
CA GLN A 4 2.69 -14.30 -7.21
C GLN A 4 4.05 -13.65 -7.52
N TRP A 5 4.03 -12.34 -7.76
CA TRP A 5 5.23 -11.53 -8.04
C TRP A 5 6.19 -11.41 -6.83
N PHE A 6 5.87 -12.04 -5.68
CA PHE A 6 6.44 -11.71 -4.38
C PHE A 6 7.23 -12.88 -3.75
N PRO A 7 8.47 -13.14 -4.19
CA PRO A 7 9.36 -14.01 -3.45
C PRO A 7 9.69 -13.34 -2.10
N GLY A 8 9.39 -13.99 -0.97
CA GLY A 8 9.80 -13.66 0.41
C GLY A 8 9.67 -12.19 0.90
N HIS A 9 10.50 -11.30 0.35
CA HIS A 9 10.65 -9.88 0.68
C HIS A 9 9.35 -9.08 0.61
N MET A 10 8.54 -9.29 -0.42
CA MET A 10 7.30 -8.52 -0.58
C MET A 10 6.17 -9.00 0.35
N ASN A 11 6.15 -10.28 0.72
CA ASN A 11 5.31 -10.77 1.82
C ASN A 11 5.74 -10.21 3.19
N LYS A 12 7.05 -10.07 3.42
CA LYS A 12 7.58 -9.40 4.61
C LYS A 12 7.16 -7.93 4.67
N ALA A 13 7.29 -7.21 3.56
CA ALA A 13 6.85 -5.82 3.44
C ALA A 13 5.34 -5.67 3.70
N ARG A 14 4.51 -6.54 3.10
CA ARG A 14 3.05 -6.55 3.33
C ARG A 14 2.72 -6.71 4.82
N LYS A 15 3.32 -7.69 5.51
CA LYS A 15 3.11 -7.88 6.96
C LYS A 15 3.58 -6.67 7.76
N ALA A 16 4.76 -6.14 7.43
CA ALA A 16 5.33 -4.99 8.11
C ALA A 16 4.48 -3.71 7.96
N ILE A 17 3.86 -3.52 6.79
CA ILE A 17 2.92 -2.42 6.53
C ILE A 17 1.62 -2.64 7.29
N ALA A 18 1.07 -3.87 7.28
CA ALA A 18 -0.16 -4.20 7.98
C ALA A 18 -0.07 -3.95 9.49
N GLU A 19 1.06 -4.29 10.12
CA GLU A 19 1.26 -4.03 11.55
C GLU A 19 1.42 -2.53 11.85
N ARG A 20 2.22 -1.80 11.06
CA ARG A 20 2.35 -0.34 11.20
C ARG A 20 1.04 0.39 10.95
N ALA A 21 0.24 -0.10 10.01
CA ALA A 21 -1.04 0.48 9.66
C ALA A 21 -1.98 0.50 10.87
N LYS A 22 -1.84 -0.38 11.87
CA LYS A 22 -2.68 -0.35 13.08
C LYS A 22 -2.39 0.87 13.97
N SER A 23 -1.14 1.30 14.08
CA SER A 23 -0.69 2.32 15.03
C SER A 23 -0.67 3.76 14.49
N VAL A 24 -0.97 3.97 13.21
CA VAL A 24 -0.94 5.31 12.57
C VAL A 24 -2.32 5.94 12.46
N ASP A 25 -2.44 7.26 12.55
CA ASP A 25 -3.74 7.94 12.44
C ASP A 25 -4.19 8.16 10.99
N MET A 26 -3.25 8.27 10.05
CA MET A 26 -3.49 8.57 8.64
C MET A 26 -2.46 7.86 7.74
N VAL A 27 -2.83 7.63 6.49
CA VAL A 27 -1.94 7.10 5.46
C VAL A 27 -1.72 8.14 4.36
N ILE A 28 -0.46 8.36 4.01
CA ILE A 28 -0.05 9.20 2.88
C ILE A 28 0.57 8.30 1.83
N GLU A 29 0.02 8.30 0.62
CA GLU A 29 0.52 7.54 -0.53
C GLU A 29 1.16 8.51 -1.51
N MET A 30 2.48 8.36 -1.71
CA MET A 30 3.25 9.13 -2.67
C MET A 30 3.20 8.43 -4.03
N LEU A 31 2.78 9.16 -5.05
CA LEU A 31 2.56 8.64 -6.39
C LEU A 31 3.53 9.25 -7.40
N ASP A 32 3.59 8.63 -8.58
CA ASP A 32 4.25 9.23 -9.74
C ASP A 32 3.28 10.18 -10.44
N ALA A 33 3.61 11.48 -10.42
CA ALA A 33 2.78 12.53 -11.02
C ALA A 33 2.52 12.33 -12.53
N ARG A 34 3.36 11.58 -13.24
CA ARG A 34 3.19 11.33 -14.69
C ARG A 34 2.02 10.38 -14.96
N MET A 35 1.77 9.44 -14.04
CA MET A 35 0.73 8.42 -14.17
C MET A 35 0.17 8.04 -12.79
N PRO A 36 -0.50 8.96 -12.09
CA PRO A 36 -0.88 8.78 -10.68
C PRO A 36 -1.72 7.53 -10.49
N ALA A 37 -2.79 7.36 -11.27
CA ALA A 37 -3.69 6.21 -11.19
C ALA A 37 -3.00 4.86 -11.45
N SER A 38 -1.97 4.81 -12.32
CA SER A 38 -1.25 3.57 -12.63
C SER A 38 -0.14 3.27 -11.62
N SER A 39 0.39 4.29 -10.95
CA SER A 39 1.43 4.15 -9.93
C SER A 39 0.91 3.73 -8.55
N GLU A 40 -0.42 3.76 -8.35
CA GLU A 40 -1.05 3.34 -7.11
C GLU A 40 -0.85 1.85 -6.83
N ASN A 41 -0.81 1.48 -5.54
CA ASN A 41 -0.76 0.08 -5.14
C ASN A 41 -2.12 -0.40 -4.63
N PRO A 42 -2.82 -1.32 -5.35
CA PRO A 42 -4.10 -1.86 -4.91
C PRO A 42 -4.06 -2.53 -3.53
N LEU A 43 -2.91 -3.07 -3.11
CA LEU A 43 -2.75 -3.66 -1.78
C LEU A 43 -2.72 -2.58 -0.69
N LEU A 44 -2.12 -1.42 -0.94
CA LEU A 44 -2.14 -0.30 0.02
C LEU A 44 -3.57 0.17 0.24
N ALA A 45 -4.39 0.24 -0.82
CA ALA A 45 -5.80 0.59 -0.70
C ALA A 45 -6.58 -0.36 0.22
N GLN A 46 -6.26 -1.66 0.21
CA GLN A 46 -6.85 -2.66 1.11
C GLN A 46 -6.33 -2.52 2.54
N LEU A 47 -5.02 -2.36 2.72
CA LEU A 47 -4.38 -2.31 4.03
C LEU A 47 -4.69 -1.04 4.82
N SER A 48 -4.97 0.06 4.12
CA SER A 48 -5.31 1.38 4.70
C SER A 48 -6.82 1.62 4.80
N LYS A 49 -7.66 0.59 4.59
CA LYS A 49 -9.12 0.72 4.65
C LYS A 49 -9.56 1.18 6.05
N GLY A 50 -10.40 2.22 6.10
CA GLY A 50 -10.92 2.78 7.35
C GLY A 50 -10.05 3.86 8.00
N LYS A 51 -8.92 4.25 7.37
CA LYS A 51 -8.11 5.39 7.81
C LYS A 51 -8.23 6.57 6.84
N PRO A 52 -8.13 7.82 7.32
CA PRO A 52 -7.92 8.98 6.46
C PRO A 52 -6.75 8.78 5.51
N LYS A 53 -6.89 9.25 4.26
CA LYS A 53 -5.92 9.03 3.18
C LYS A 53 -5.68 10.31 2.39
N LEU A 54 -4.41 10.57 2.09
CA LEU A 54 -3.98 11.60 1.15
C LEU A 54 -3.08 10.95 0.08
N LYS A 55 -3.35 11.27 -1.18
CA LYS A 55 -2.56 10.83 -2.32
C LYS A 55 -2.05 12.07 -3.07
N PHE A 56 -0.78 12.07 -3.45
CA PHE A 56 -0.18 13.13 -4.27
C PHE A 56 0.97 12.61 -5.11
#